data_AF-A0A439UCE3-F1
#
_entry.id   AF-A0A439UCE3-F1
#
_cell.length_a   1.000
_cell.length_b   1.000
_cell.length_c   1.000
_cell.angle_alpha   90.00
_cell.angle_beta   90.00
_cell.angle_gamma   90.00
#
_symmetry.space_group_name_H-M   'P 1'
#
loop_
_entity.id
_entity.type
_entity.pdbx_description
1 polymer ?
#
loop_
_entity_poly.entity_id
_entity_poly.type
_entity_poly.pdbx_seq_one_letter_code
_entity_poly.pdbx_strand_id
1 'polypeptide(L)'
;MLSDFAIDLGASPNKFKCFEIHIDHSAVDDIDEKIRKLVTLIADSLGPIYGIGYDMPYYWGPRAFAQGSSSSRYATADKSLYGPPEQMREQSFAFGPTFRADPSKRGLSTCFRDIFEINFVSKGHLDRQIQDVTLQTFIAKNRLGTLRQLTPVTWAWGVPPSDIQKVRKIMIDAGFTIVKE
;
A
#
# COMPACT_ATOMS: atom_id res chain seq x y z
N MET A 1 -6.55 -16.52 -18.42
CA MET A 1 -7.91 -15.95 -18.40
C MET A 1 -7.70 -14.46 -18.37
N LEU A 2 -7.93 -13.78 -19.50
CA LEU A 2 -7.82 -12.32 -19.61
C LEU A 2 -8.91 -11.70 -18.75
N SER A 3 -8.60 -10.65 -17.99
CA SER A 3 -9.62 -9.83 -17.32
C SER A 3 -10.61 -9.29 -18.36
N ASP A 4 -11.91 -9.24 -18.03
CA ASP A 4 -12.92 -8.55 -18.86
C ASP A 4 -12.62 -7.04 -19.02
N PHE A 5 -11.77 -6.48 -18.14
CA PHE A 5 -11.29 -5.10 -18.19
C PHE A 5 -9.77 -5.04 -18.05
N ALA A 6 -9.07 -4.60 -19.10
CA ALA A 6 -7.61 -4.42 -19.10
C ALA A 6 -7.14 -3.34 -18.11
N ILE A 7 -7.96 -2.30 -17.91
CA ILE A 7 -7.75 -1.21 -16.95
C ILE A 7 -9.10 -0.88 -16.31
N ASP A 8 -9.12 -0.72 -14.98
CA ASP A 8 -10.29 -0.25 -14.21
C ASP A 8 -9.90 0.99 -13.38
N LEU A 9 -10.79 1.97 -13.34
CA LEU A 9 -10.62 3.23 -12.61
C LEU A 9 -11.78 3.41 -11.64
N GLY A 10 -11.45 3.64 -10.37
CA GLY A 10 -12.42 3.84 -9.30
C GLY A 10 -12.18 5.16 -8.56
N ALA A 11 -13.27 5.79 -8.10
CA ALA A 11 -13.20 6.90 -7.17
C ALA A 11 -14.31 6.78 -6.12
N SER A 12 -13.98 6.98 -4.84
CA SER A 12 -14.95 6.96 -3.75
C SER A 12 -14.96 8.30 -3.01
N PRO A 13 -15.79 9.27 -3.41
CA PRO A 13 -15.71 10.63 -2.87
C PRO A 13 -16.28 10.78 -1.45
N ASN A 14 -17.14 9.85 -1.00
CA ASN A 14 -18.06 10.13 0.11
C ASN A 14 -17.72 9.48 1.46
N LYS A 15 -17.02 8.34 1.49
CA LYS A 15 -16.70 7.63 2.76
C LYS A 15 -15.20 7.45 2.98
N PHE A 16 -14.47 7.08 1.93
CA PHE A 16 -13.02 6.98 1.93
C PHE A 16 -12.52 7.59 0.64
N LYS A 17 -12.11 8.88 0.68
CA LYS A 17 -11.60 9.60 -0.49
C LYS A 17 -10.38 8.90 -1.05
N CYS A 18 -10.59 8.06 -2.06
CA CYS A 18 -9.55 7.35 -2.78
C CYS A 18 -9.81 7.46 -4.28
N PHE A 19 -8.71 7.39 -5.02
CA PHE A 19 -8.67 7.14 -6.45
C PHE A 19 -7.90 5.84 -6.64
N GLU A 20 -8.45 4.94 -7.42
CA GLU A 20 -7.96 3.57 -7.59
C GLU A 20 -7.73 3.32 -9.08
N ILE A 21 -6.58 2.74 -9.41
CA ILE A 21 -6.26 2.28 -10.76
C ILE A 21 -5.87 0.81 -10.67
N HIS A 22 -6.45 0.00 -11.55
CA HIS A 22 -6.14 -1.40 -11.69
C HIS A 22 -5.73 -1.68 -13.13
N ILE A 23 -4.68 -2.46 -13.31
CA ILE A 23 -4.14 -2.83 -14.61
C ILE A 23 -3.93 -4.34 -14.62
N ASP A 24 -4.48 -5.02 -15.61
CA ASP A 24 -4.18 -6.43 -15.85
C ASP A 24 -2.82 -6.55 -16.54
N HIS A 25 -1.86 -7.21 -15.86
CA HIS A 25 -0.51 -7.43 -16.39
C HIS A 25 -0.53 -8.20 -17.72
N SER A 26 -1.51 -9.07 -17.92
CA SER A 26 -1.63 -9.86 -19.15
C SER A 26 -2.18 -9.08 -20.34
N ALA A 27 -2.78 -7.91 -20.10
CA ALA A 27 -3.37 -7.07 -21.14
C ALA A 27 -2.41 -5.97 -21.63
N VAL A 28 -1.22 -5.86 -21.04
CA VAL A 28 -0.33 -4.72 -21.21
C VAL A 28 1.13 -5.17 -21.30
N ASP A 29 1.75 -5.00 -22.47
CA ASP A 29 3.20 -5.20 -22.62
C ASP A 29 3.99 -4.16 -21.80
N ASP A 30 5.20 -4.52 -21.37
CA ASP A 30 6.12 -3.64 -20.62
C ASP A 30 5.47 -2.96 -19.40
N ILE A 31 4.75 -3.76 -18.60
CA ILE A 31 3.96 -3.28 -17.46
C ILE A 31 4.77 -2.42 -16.48
N ASP A 32 6.03 -2.79 -16.20
CA ASP A 32 6.90 -2.05 -15.28
C ASP A 32 7.15 -0.60 -15.74
N GLU A 33 7.42 -0.41 -17.04
CA GLU A 33 7.66 0.92 -17.58
C GLU A 33 6.37 1.76 -17.55
N LYS A 34 5.23 1.13 -17.84
CA LYS A 34 3.93 1.78 -17.84
C LYS A 34 3.47 2.16 -16.44
N ILE A 35 3.64 1.28 -15.45
CA ILE A 35 3.42 1.59 -14.03
C ILE A 35 4.32 2.76 -13.64
N ARG A 36 5.61 2.74 -13.98
CA ARG A 36 6.52 3.84 -13.67
C ARG A 36 6.04 5.18 -14.21
N LYS A 37 5.62 5.23 -15.49
CA LYS A 37 5.07 6.45 -16.13
C LYS A 37 3.77 6.90 -15.47
N LEU A 38 2.87 5.98 -15.21
CA LEU A 38 1.59 6.25 -14.57
C LEU A 38 1.76 6.81 -13.16
N VAL A 39 2.67 6.23 -12.37
CA VAL A 39 3.00 6.70 -11.02
C VAL A 39 3.49 8.15 -11.05
N THR A 40 4.38 8.50 -11.99
CA THR A 40 4.83 9.88 -12.15
C THR A 40 3.68 10.80 -12.52
N LEU A 41 2.86 10.41 -13.51
CA LEU A 41 1.70 11.22 -13.93
C LEU A 41 0.72 11.48 -12.78
N ILE A 42 0.40 10.46 -11.98
CA ILE A 42 -0.48 10.57 -10.81
C ILE A 42 0.14 11.48 -9.75
N ALA A 43 1.43 11.31 -9.46
CA ALA A 43 2.12 12.10 -8.46
C ALA A 43 2.13 13.59 -8.84
N ASP A 44 2.39 13.89 -10.12
CA ASP A 44 2.42 15.26 -10.64
C ASP A 44 1.03 15.89 -10.68
N SER A 45 0.01 15.12 -11.06
CA SER A 45 -1.34 15.64 -11.29
C SER A 45 -2.16 15.75 -10.00
N LEU A 46 -2.02 14.78 -9.09
CA LEU A 46 -2.87 14.66 -7.90
C LEU A 46 -2.16 15.04 -6.60
N GLY A 47 -0.82 15.06 -6.58
CA GLY A 47 -0.04 15.36 -5.37
C GLY A 47 -0.45 14.54 -4.15
N PRO A 48 -0.52 13.20 -4.23
CA PRO A 48 -1.06 12.40 -3.14
C PRO A 48 -0.18 12.54 -1.88
N ILE A 49 -0.84 12.79 -0.74
CA ILE A 49 -0.18 12.80 0.58
C ILE A 49 0.22 11.39 0.99
N TYR A 50 -0.58 10.40 0.58
CA TYR A 50 -0.41 8.98 0.87
C TYR A 50 -1.03 8.13 -0.24
N GLY A 51 -0.50 6.93 -0.45
CA GLY A 51 -1.08 5.93 -1.36
C GLY A 51 -0.29 4.63 -1.35
N ILE A 52 -0.82 3.61 -2.02
CA ILE A 52 -0.21 2.27 -2.07
C ILE A 52 -0.32 1.70 -3.48
N GLY A 53 0.63 0.85 -3.84
CA GLY A 53 0.63 0.05 -5.07
C GLY A 53 1.14 -1.36 -4.77
N TYR A 54 0.56 -2.34 -5.43
CA TYR A 54 0.83 -3.76 -5.20
C TYR A 54 0.29 -4.64 -6.32
N ASP A 55 0.96 -5.76 -6.53
CA ASP A 55 0.48 -6.83 -7.39
C ASP A 55 -0.39 -7.82 -6.59
N MET A 56 -1.54 -8.24 -7.14
CA MET A 56 -2.35 -9.31 -6.57
C MET A 56 -2.98 -10.21 -7.64
N PRO A 57 -3.20 -11.49 -7.32
CA PRO A 57 -3.96 -12.37 -8.19
C PRO A 57 -5.43 -11.91 -8.28
N TYR A 58 -6.00 -11.96 -9.48
CA TYR A 58 -7.31 -11.37 -9.84
C TYR A 58 -8.52 -11.88 -9.03
N TYR A 59 -8.39 -13.01 -8.31
CA TYR A 59 -9.51 -13.72 -7.69
C TYR A 59 -10.29 -12.94 -6.63
N TRP A 60 -9.68 -11.96 -5.97
CA TRP A 60 -10.31 -11.22 -4.87
C TRP A 60 -11.05 -9.97 -5.33
N GLY A 61 -10.95 -9.65 -6.62
CA GLY A 61 -11.31 -8.34 -7.15
C GLY A 61 -10.38 -7.25 -6.59
N PRO A 62 -10.01 -6.26 -7.42
CA PRO A 62 -9.03 -5.26 -7.02
C PRO A 62 -9.41 -4.42 -5.76
N ARG A 63 -10.72 -4.29 -5.49
CA ARG A 63 -11.30 -3.33 -4.55
C ARG A 63 -11.42 -3.84 -3.11
N ALA A 64 -11.45 -5.16 -2.91
CA ALA A 64 -11.64 -5.75 -1.57
C ALA A 64 -10.52 -5.32 -0.60
N PHE A 65 -9.29 -5.27 -1.11
CA PHE A 65 -8.15 -4.80 -0.34
C PHE A 65 -8.15 -3.26 -0.25
N ALA A 66 -8.29 -2.52 -1.35
CA ALA A 66 -8.23 -1.06 -1.33
C ALA A 66 -9.22 -0.41 -0.32
N GLN A 67 -10.42 -0.98 -0.20
CA GLN A 67 -11.49 -0.49 0.69
C GLN A 67 -11.43 -1.06 2.13
N GLY A 68 -10.41 -1.87 2.41
CA GLY A 68 -10.14 -2.45 3.72
C GLY A 68 -11.16 -3.47 4.19
N SER A 69 -11.71 -4.24 3.26
CA SER A 69 -12.48 -5.44 3.56
C SER A 69 -11.58 -6.63 3.92
N SER A 70 -10.26 -6.51 3.75
CA SER A 70 -9.26 -7.54 4.09
C SER A 70 -7.92 -6.90 4.48
N SER A 71 -7.15 -7.55 5.36
CA SER A 71 -5.81 -7.08 5.78
C SER A 71 -4.67 -7.75 5.05
N SER A 72 -4.89 -8.96 4.52
CA SER A 72 -3.80 -9.81 4.03
C SER A 72 -3.84 -9.97 2.52
N ARG A 73 -2.68 -9.76 1.89
CA ARG A 73 -2.42 -9.96 0.44
C ARG A 73 -2.38 -11.43 0.03
N TYR A 74 -2.30 -12.33 0.99
CA TYR A 74 -2.07 -13.76 0.79
C TYR A 74 -3.37 -14.53 1.05
N ALA A 75 -4.16 -14.75 -0.01
CA ALA A 75 -4.66 -16.10 -0.17
C ALA A 75 -3.44 -16.90 -0.62
N THR A 76 -3.11 -17.90 0.18
CA THR A 76 -1.99 -18.84 0.06
C THR A 76 -1.52 -19.10 -1.38
N ALA A 77 -0.20 -19.32 -1.55
CA ALA A 77 0.42 -19.65 -2.85
C ALA A 77 -0.25 -20.85 -3.56
N ASP A 78 -1.01 -21.67 -2.81
CA ASP A 78 -1.78 -22.80 -3.30
C ASP A 78 -3.12 -22.46 -4.00
N LYS A 79 -3.50 -21.17 -4.05
CA LYS A 79 -4.75 -20.71 -4.69
C LYS A 79 -6.02 -21.35 -4.11
N SER A 80 -6.00 -21.82 -2.86
CA SER A 80 -7.22 -22.34 -2.22
C SER A 80 -8.26 -21.23 -2.13
N LEU A 81 -9.43 -21.50 -2.74
CA LEU A 81 -10.48 -20.55 -3.10
C LEU A 81 -11.22 -19.89 -1.91
N TYR A 82 -10.71 -19.99 -0.68
CA TYR A 82 -11.45 -19.64 0.54
C TYR A 82 -10.61 -18.87 1.55
N GLY A 83 -10.57 -17.55 1.38
CA GLY A 83 -10.19 -16.62 2.45
C GLY A 83 -8.68 -16.53 2.75
N PRO A 84 -8.27 -15.63 3.66
CA PRO A 84 -6.90 -15.63 4.16
C PRO A 84 -6.67 -16.93 4.97
N PRO A 85 -5.45 -17.47 5.04
CA PRO A 85 -5.15 -18.59 5.93
C PRO A 85 -5.60 -18.28 7.35
N GLU A 86 -6.03 -19.30 8.11
CA GLU A 86 -6.71 -19.15 9.41
C GLU A 86 -5.95 -18.24 10.38
N GLN A 87 -4.62 -18.34 10.39
CA GLN A 87 -3.69 -17.53 11.18
C GLN A 87 -3.77 -16.02 10.87
N MET A 88 -4.17 -15.65 9.65
CA MET A 88 -4.31 -14.27 9.19
C MET A 88 -5.75 -13.77 9.21
N ARG A 89 -6.71 -14.66 9.49
CA ARG A 89 -8.13 -14.35 9.47
C ARG A 89 -8.51 -13.34 10.54
N GLU A 90 -7.97 -13.48 11.75
CA GLU A 90 -8.22 -12.56 12.86
C GLU A 90 -7.69 -11.15 12.58
N GLN A 91 -6.48 -11.04 12.02
CA GLN A 91 -5.92 -9.76 11.57
C GLN A 91 -6.79 -9.11 10.48
N SER A 92 -7.29 -9.90 9.53
CA SER A 92 -8.19 -9.42 8.47
C SER A 92 -9.51 -8.89 9.02
N PHE A 93 -10.07 -9.55 10.02
CA PHE A 93 -11.31 -9.10 10.67
C PHE A 93 -11.10 -7.86 11.57
N ALA A 94 -9.99 -7.78 12.29
CA ALA A 94 -9.66 -6.62 13.13
C ALA A 94 -9.28 -5.37 12.32
N PHE A 95 -8.74 -5.56 11.11
CA PHE A 95 -8.29 -4.50 10.23
C PHE A 95 -9.43 -3.63 9.70
N GLY A 96 -10.51 -4.25 9.20
CA GLY A 96 -11.59 -3.52 8.53
C GLY A 96 -12.24 -2.43 9.38
N PRO A 97 -12.59 -2.68 10.66
CA PRO A 97 -13.08 -1.64 11.57
C PRO A 97 -12.07 -0.52 11.82
N THR A 98 -10.79 -0.84 11.98
CA THR A 98 -9.72 0.15 12.23
C THR A 98 -9.46 1.01 11.00
N PHE A 99 -9.46 0.41 9.81
CA PHE A 99 -9.29 1.11 8.54
C PHE A 99 -10.50 1.96 8.14
N ARG A 100 -11.71 1.52 8.49
CA ARG A 100 -12.96 2.27 8.27
C ARG A 100 -13.31 3.21 9.42
N ALA A 101 -12.47 3.28 10.46
CA ALA A 101 -12.61 4.28 11.51
C ALA A 101 -12.50 5.69 10.90
N ASP A 102 -13.05 6.68 11.62
CA ASP A 102 -13.01 8.09 11.22
C ASP A 102 -11.59 8.52 10.76
N PRO A 103 -11.44 9.25 9.64
CA PRO A 103 -10.15 9.77 9.16
C PRO A 103 -9.26 10.36 10.25
N SER A 104 -9.84 11.09 11.21
CA SER A 104 -9.14 11.68 12.36
C SER A 104 -8.50 10.64 13.29
N LYS A 105 -9.05 9.43 13.35
CA LYS A 105 -8.56 8.32 14.20
C LYS A 105 -7.50 7.46 13.53
N ARG A 106 -7.34 7.57 12.21
CA ARG A 106 -6.39 6.75 11.44
C ARG A 106 -5.02 7.40 11.34
N GLY A 107 -4.96 8.73 11.36
CA GLY A 107 -3.71 9.48 11.27
C GLY A 107 -2.93 9.16 10.00
N LEU A 108 -3.59 8.94 8.85
CA LEU A 108 -2.91 8.60 7.58
C LEU A 108 -2.02 9.74 7.03
N SER A 109 -2.03 10.90 7.66
CA SER A 109 -1.05 11.97 7.44
C SER A 109 0.28 11.74 8.17
N THR A 110 0.32 10.79 9.11
CA THR A 110 1.46 10.51 9.99
C THR A 110 1.80 9.02 10.09
N CYS A 111 0.85 8.13 9.79
CA CYS A 111 0.96 6.67 9.85
C CYS A 111 0.64 6.03 8.50
N PHE A 112 1.29 4.91 8.22
CA PHE A 112 1.00 4.05 7.08
C PHE A 112 -0.17 3.14 7.39
N ARG A 113 -0.95 2.79 6.38
CA ARG A 113 -1.95 1.72 6.50
C ARG A 113 -1.28 0.40 6.89
N ASP A 114 -0.30 0.00 6.09
CA ASP A 114 0.57 -1.18 6.22
C ASP A 114 1.77 -0.95 5.27
N ILE A 115 2.63 -1.95 5.09
CA ILE A 115 3.77 -1.92 4.17
C ILE A 115 3.42 -2.62 2.85
N PHE A 116 3.65 -1.89 1.76
CA PHE A 116 3.39 -2.34 0.40
C PHE A 116 4.65 -2.35 -0.48
N GLU A 117 4.55 -2.99 -1.64
CA GLU A 117 5.58 -2.96 -2.68
C GLU A 117 5.89 -1.53 -3.11
N ILE A 118 4.86 -0.71 -3.27
CA ILE A 118 4.97 0.71 -3.53
C ILE A 118 4.14 1.44 -2.46
N ASN A 119 4.78 2.37 -1.75
CA ASN A 119 4.11 3.26 -0.80
C ASN A 119 4.37 4.70 -1.24
N PHE A 120 3.31 5.46 -1.53
CA PHE A 120 3.44 6.90 -1.75
C PHE A 120 3.48 7.58 -0.39
N VAL A 121 4.57 8.30 -0.16
CA VAL A 121 4.82 8.97 1.12
C VAL A 121 5.17 10.43 0.87
N SER A 122 4.56 11.31 1.65
CA SER A 122 4.88 12.74 1.62
C SER A 122 6.13 13.05 2.44
N LYS A 123 6.67 14.27 2.25
CA LYS A 123 7.74 14.80 3.10
C LYS A 123 7.41 14.71 4.60
N GLY A 124 6.16 15.01 4.98
CA GLY A 124 5.71 14.95 6.37
C GLY A 124 5.81 13.55 6.98
N HIS A 125 5.61 12.49 6.19
CA HIS A 125 5.86 11.12 6.64
C HIS A 125 7.34 10.88 6.89
N LEU A 126 8.19 11.30 5.94
CA LEU A 126 9.63 11.07 5.98
C LEU A 126 10.35 11.86 7.09
N ASP A 127 9.83 13.03 7.44
CA ASP A 127 10.37 13.89 8.50
C ASP A 127 9.93 13.47 9.92
N ARG A 128 8.98 12.53 10.04
CA ARG A 128 8.54 12.02 11.34
C ARG A 128 9.70 11.35 12.09
N GLN A 129 9.84 11.66 13.36
CA GLN A 129 10.91 11.13 14.21
C GLN A 129 10.63 9.70 14.70
N ILE A 130 11.70 8.91 14.75
CA ILE A 130 11.81 7.57 15.32
C ILE A 130 12.97 7.63 16.30
N GLN A 131 12.69 7.71 17.59
CA GLN A 131 13.70 8.07 18.59
C GLN A 131 14.37 9.38 18.17
N ASP A 132 15.65 9.35 17.81
CA ASP A 132 16.46 10.51 17.43
C ASP A 132 16.77 10.62 15.92
N VAL A 133 16.06 9.84 15.07
CA VAL A 133 16.25 9.88 13.62
C VAL A 133 14.94 10.08 12.87
N THR A 134 14.99 10.74 11.71
CA THR A 134 13.83 10.81 10.81
C THR A 134 13.50 9.45 10.20
N LEU A 135 12.26 9.22 9.81
CA LEU A 135 11.86 8.00 9.10
C LEU A 135 12.71 7.78 7.84
N GLN A 136 13.02 8.83 7.09
CA GLN A 136 13.91 8.72 5.92
C GLN A 136 15.28 8.14 6.31
N THR A 137 15.87 8.66 7.38
CA THR A 137 17.15 8.18 7.90
C THR A 137 17.03 6.73 8.41
N PHE A 138 15.93 6.41 9.07
CA PHE A 138 15.65 5.08 9.59
C PHE A 138 15.52 4.04 8.47
N ILE A 139 14.77 4.34 7.39
CA ILE A 139 14.64 3.49 6.20
C ILE A 139 16.02 3.24 5.57
N ALA A 140 16.83 4.29 5.42
CA ALA A 140 18.16 4.18 4.84
C ALA A 140 19.11 3.33 5.71
N LYS A 141 19.17 3.58 7.03
CA LYS A 141 20.03 2.84 7.98
C LYS A 141 19.69 1.36 8.04
N ASN A 142 18.40 1.03 8.06
CA ASN A 142 17.92 -0.35 8.19
C ASN A 142 17.75 -1.06 6.84
N ARG A 143 18.05 -0.39 5.72
CA ARG A 143 17.89 -0.91 4.35
C ARG A 143 16.48 -1.44 4.08
N LEU A 144 15.47 -0.68 4.49
CA LEU A 144 14.05 -1.08 4.40
C LEU A 144 13.46 -0.77 3.02
N GLY A 145 14.16 -1.14 1.94
CA GLY A 145 13.77 -0.80 0.57
C GLY A 145 14.41 0.49 0.04
N THR A 146 13.78 1.08 -0.99
CA THR A 146 14.34 2.20 -1.75
C THR A 146 13.38 3.39 -1.81
N LEU A 147 13.89 4.60 -1.60
CA LEU A 147 13.13 5.83 -1.75
C LEU A 147 13.48 6.49 -3.08
N ARG A 148 12.46 6.70 -3.93
CA ARG A 148 12.57 7.46 -5.17
C ARG A 148 11.70 8.70 -5.07
N GLN A 149 12.31 9.87 -5.15
CA GLN A 149 11.57 11.12 -5.18
C GLN A 149 10.79 11.22 -6.52
N LEU A 150 9.49 11.54 -6.43
CA LEU A 150 8.62 11.74 -7.60
C LEU A 150 8.40 13.23 -7.85
N THR A 151 8.11 13.97 -6.79
CA THR A 151 7.90 15.43 -6.81
C THR A 151 8.70 16.08 -5.67
N PRO A 152 8.75 17.42 -5.55
CA PRO A 152 9.40 18.07 -4.41
C PRO A 152 8.87 17.64 -3.03
N VAL A 153 7.64 17.11 -2.96
CA VAL A 153 6.95 16.76 -1.70
C VAL A 153 6.43 15.32 -1.62
N THR A 154 6.64 14.50 -2.65
CA THR A 154 6.15 13.11 -2.73
C THR A 154 7.25 12.14 -3.17
N TRP A 155 7.34 11.00 -2.50
CA TRP A 155 8.25 9.89 -2.78
C TRP A 155 7.47 8.60 -3.03
N ALA A 156 8.02 7.75 -3.90
CA ALA A 156 7.71 6.34 -3.95
C ALA A 156 8.71 5.58 -3.07
N TRP A 157 8.22 4.93 -2.03
CA TRP A 157 8.98 3.99 -1.22
C TRP A 157 8.71 2.58 -1.70
N GLY A 158 9.70 2.00 -2.38
CA GLY A 158 9.66 0.65 -2.93
C GLY A 158 10.22 -0.39 -1.95
N VAL A 159 9.44 -1.42 -1.62
CA VAL A 159 9.87 -2.55 -0.77
C VAL A 159 9.78 -3.85 -1.59
N PRO A 160 10.87 -4.63 -1.73
CA PRO A 160 10.82 -5.91 -2.43
C PRO A 160 9.79 -6.86 -1.81
N PRO A 161 9.01 -7.62 -2.60
CA PRO A 161 8.02 -8.56 -2.08
C PRO A 161 8.57 -9.54 -1.02
N SER A 162 9.81 -10.00 -1.20
CA SER A 162 10.51 -10.89 -0.26
C SER A 162 10.74 -10.29 1.12
N ASP A 163 10.80 -8.95 1.21
CA ASP A 163 11.21 -8.24 2.42
C ASP A 163 10.00 -7.65 3.16
N ILE A 164 8.80 -7.66 2.58
CA ILE A 164 7.61 -7.01 3.12
C ILE A 164 7.33 -7.44 4.56
N GLN A 165 7.36 -8.73 4.87
CA GLN A 165 7.05 -9.21 6.23
C GLN A 165 8.06 -8.72 7.27
N LYS A 166 9.35 -8.71 6.90
CA LYS A 166 10.42 -8.20 7.75
C LYS A 166 10.27 -6.70 7.99
N VAL A 167 10.05 -5.93 6.92
CA VAL A 167 9.87 -4.47 7.01
C VAL A 167 8.61 -4.14 7.79
N ARG A 168 7.51 -4.85 7.55
CA ARG A 168 6.24 -4.70 8.27
C ARG A 168 6.42 -4.85 9.77
N LYS A 169 7.06 -5.92 10.22
CA LYS A 169 7.32 -6.13 11.66
C LYS A 169 8.10 -4.96 12.27
N ILE A 170 9.19 -4.54 11.64
CA ILE A 170 10.01 -3.41 12.09
C ILE A 170 9.18 -2.11 12.20
N MET A 171 8.31 -1.87 11.23
CA MET A 171 7.49 -0.66 11.17
C MET A 171 6.31 -0.67 12.15
N ILE A 172 5.75 -1.86 12.43
CA ILE A 172 4.76 -2.08 13.49
C ILE A 172 5.40 -1.81 14.85
N ASP A 173 6.55 -2.41 15.12
CA ASP A 173 7.30 -2.25 16.38
C ASP A 173 7.69 -0.77 16.61
N ALA A 174 7.97 -0.04 15.53
CA ALA A 174 8.27 1.40 15.57
C ALA A 174 7.03 2.32 15.66
N GLY A 175 5.80 1.77 15.58
CA GLY A 175 4.56 2.54 15.68
C GLY A 175 4.24 3.40 14.45
N PHE A 176 4.64 2.96 13.26
CA PHE A 176 4.42 3.68 11.99
C PHE A 176 3.22 3.19 11.21
N THR A 177 2.69 2.03 11.53
CA THR A 177 1.52 1.45 10.87
C THR A 177 0.27 1.58 11.74
N ILE A 178 -0.89 1.68 11.08
CA ILE A 178 -2.20 1.57 11.74
C ILE A 178 -2.42 0.12 12.19
N VAL A 179 -1.94 -0.84 11.40
CA VAL A 179 -1.95 -2.25 11.75
C VAL A 179 -1.04 -2.50 12.96
N LYS A 180 -1.52 -3.35 13.87
CA LYS A 180 -0.80 -3.87 15.03
C LYS A 180 -0.73 -5.39 14.94
N GLU A 181 0.35 -5.99 15.44
CA GLU A 181 0.48 -7.45 15.67
C GLU A 181 -0.09 -7.84 17.03
#